data_AF-A0A1Y0C6Q4-F1
#
_entry.id   AF-A0A1Y0C6Q4-F1
#
_cell.length_a   1.000
_cell.length_b   1.000
_cell.length_c   1.000
_cell.angle_alpha   90.00
_cell.angle_beta   90.00
_cell.angle_gamma   90.00
#
_symmetry.space_group_name_H-M   'P 1'
#
loop_
_entity.id
_entity.type
_entity.pdbx_description
1 polymer ?
#
loop_
_entity_poly.entity_id
_entity_poly.type
_entity_poly.pdbx_seq_one_letter_code
_entity_poly.pdbx_strand_id
1 'polypeptide(L)'
;MGKYRGGSKPWEKDDPKGRRLDPGQYPELNAVFYTADPAEFIKMRIESLSLMACSDDRLAQLYGSDRMIGPVHFGPMPPPTSDARQRYLRMEAVMIANHASEALLRLFFAHVEHPECPWLGMSASTGFAEYKEKVAAKLDNGFDREQISTVFLGGVSRVDSVIGLTDDEFDDAIDALEMLLIDCANRVLGDAFVYNAVKHGISAVAVDDDEAKVAWQPLDGEPVTLHEGPVHVYLHKKASPDAARNEAHWWFTMEDSNPGREMSVTVLITKALDSLWDVARRRYLGESGTINYINKAAVEMAVWGNTMQAMNHLKRATHELIKLKSDGTVDATVHHIADYHIPRSWSLQAAAEAMDIRPVPLPARQRDHQLYSTGQRSYLPITPRGFQRA
;
A
#
# COMPACT_ATOMS: atom_id res chain seq x y z
N MET A 1 15.70 -5.15 25.90
CA MET A 1 16.40 -5.75 24.74
C MET A 1 15.65 -7.00 24.33
N GLY A 2 14.66 -6.86 23.44
CA GLY A 2 13.83 -7.98 22.98
C GLY A 2 14.62 -8.92 22.08
N LYS A 3 14.55 -10.22 22.35
CA LYS A 3 15.16 -11.26 21.50
C LYS A 3 14.38 -11.34 20.19
N TYR A 4 15.06 -11.09 19.08
CA TYR A 4 14.60 -11.36 17.72
C TYR A 4 14.26 -12.85 17.56
N ARG A 5 13.11 -13.16 16.95
CA ARG A 5 12.66 -14.53 16.63
C ARG A 5 12.96 -14.96 15.18
N GLY A 6 13.59 -14.11 14.37
CA GLY A 6 14.19 -14.55 13.09
C GLY A 6 15.62 -15.05 13.35
N GLY A 7 16.18 -15.88 12.48
CA GLY A 7 17.56 -16.37 12.63
C GLY A 7 18.63 -15.26 12.59
N SER A 8 19.90 -15.63 12.53
CA SER A 8 21.00 -14.66 12.28
C SER A 8 20.75 -13.87 10.99
N LYS A 9 20.92 -12.53 11.02
CA LYS A 9 20.71 -11.67 9.85
C LYS A 9 21.67 -12.08 8.72
N PRO A 10 21.28 -12.02 7.43
CA PRO A 10 22.15 -12.48 6.34
C PRO A 10 23.53 -11.82 6.32
N TRP A 11 23.62 -10.53 6.66
CA TRP A 11 24.87 -9.75 6.70
C TRP A 11 25.66 -9.91 8.01
N GLU A 12 25.15 -10.64 8.99
CA GLU A 12 25.88 -11.03 10.20
C GLU A 12 26.64 -12.35 10.03
N LYS A 13 26.39 -13.07 8.93
CA LYS A 13 27.13 -14.26 8.55
C LYS A 13 28.38 -13.86 7.77
N ASP A 14 29.39 -14.71 7.86
CA ASP A 14 30.56 -14.59 7.00
C ASP A 14 30.16 -14.83 5.54
N ASP A 15 30.70 -13.99 4.66
CA ASP A 15 30.63 -14.22 3.22
C ASP A 15 31.47 -15.45 2.82
N PRO A 16 31.44 -15.89 1.54
CA PRO A 16 32.24 -17.03 1.09
C PRO A 16 33.77 -16.89 1.28
N LYS A 17 34.25 -15.70 1.66
CA LYS A 17 35.66 -15.41 1.94
C LYS A 17 35.94 -15.26 3.44
N GLY A 18 35.00 -15.57 4.33
CA GLY A 18 35.19 -15.47 5.78
C GLY A 18 35.10 -14.05 6.33
N ARG A 19 34.40 -13.13 5.64
CA ARG A 19 34.32 -11.71 6.01
C ARG A 19 32.90 -11.36 6.44
N ARG A 20 32.77 -10.53 7.48
CA ARG A 20 31.50 -9.99 7.96
C ARG A 20 31.33 -8.52 7.58
N LEU A 21 30.09 -8.09 7.36
CA LEU A 21 29.78 -6.68 7.13
C LEU A 21 30.08 -5.88 8.39
N ASP A 22 30.91 -4.83 8.28
CA ASP A 22 31.29 -3.96 9.39
C ASP A 22 30.13 -3.04 9.80
N PRO A 23 29.58 -3.13 11.03
CA PRO A 23 28.53 -2.22 11.50
C PRO A 23 28.93 -0.75 11.56
N GLY A 24 30.23 -0.44 11.55
CA GLY A 24 30.74 0.94 11.51
C GLY A 24 30.26 1.75 10.29
N GLN A 25 29.77 1.09 9.24
CA GLN A 25 29.23 1.76 8.05
C GLN A 25 27.73 2.09 8.14
N TYR A 26 27.00 1.60 9.15
CA TYR A 26 25.55 1.79 9.24
C TYR A 26 25.12 3.26 9.33
N PRO A 27 25.82 4.15 10.07
CA PRO A 27 25.51 5.57 10.04
C PRO A 27 25.60 6.18 8.64
N GLU A 28 26.64 5.83 7.86
CA GLU A 28 26.79 6.30 6.48
C GLU A 28 25.69 5.74 5.56
N LEU A 29 25.35 4.45 5.69
CA LEU A 29 24.26 3.83 4.93
C LEU A 29 22.92 4.50 5.22
N ASN A 30 22.60 4.74 6.49
CA ASN A 30 21.37 5.43 6.87
C ASN A 30 21.38 6.88 6.34
N ALA A 31 22.48 7.61 6.50
CA ALA A 31 22.61 8.96 5.97
C ALA A 31 22.33 9.04 4.47
N VAL A 32 22.84 8.09 3.68
CA VAL A 32 22.54 8.00 2.25
C VAL A 32 21.08 7.64 2.01
N PHE A 33 20.58 6.59 2.66
CA PHE A 33 19.23 6.07 2.46
C PHE A 33 18.14 7.13 2.70
N TYR A 34 18.31 7.93 3.75
CA TYR A 34 17.34 8.95 4.17
C TYR A 34 17.46 10.30 3.43
N THR A 35 18.30 10.39 2.39
CA THR A 35 18.33 11.57 1.51
C THR A 35 17.18 11.65 0.50
N ALA A 36 16.52 10.52 0.23
CA ALA A 36 15.39 10.44 -0.71
C ALA A 36 14.04 10.58 0.02
N ASP A 37 12.94 10.76 -0.71
CA ASP A 37 11.57 10.60 -0.22
C ASP A 37 10.98 9.30 -0.83
N PRO A 38 10.71 8.25 -0.03
CA PRO A 38 10.18 6.97 -0.55
C PRO A 38 8.75 7.09 -1.07
N ALA A 39 7.99 8.10 -0.62
CA ALA A 39 6.62 8.32 -1.05
C ALA A 39 6.53 9.18 -2.32
N GLU A 40 7.60 9.88 -2.72
CA GLU A 40 7.63 10.79 -3.88
C GLU A 40 7.13 10.11 -5.16
N PHE A 41 7.62 8.90 -5.46
CA PHE A 41 7.18 8.16 -6.65
C PHE A 41 5.66 7.88 -6.64
N ILE A 42 5.12 7.52 -5.47
CA ILE A 42 3.68 7.23 -5.32
C ILE A 42 2.88 8.54 -5.44
N LYS A 43 3.31 9.61 -4.78
CA LYS A 43 2.68 10.95 -4.86
C LYS A 43 2.63 11.44 -6.30
N MET A 44 3.74 11.35 -7.04
CA MET A 44 3.81 11.74 -8.45
C MET A 44 2.86 10.92 -9.34
N ARG A 45 2.68 9.62 -9.05
CA ARG A 45 1.68 8.80 -9.76
C ARG A 45 0.25 9.19 -9.40
N ILE A 46 -0.04 9.52 -8.13
CA ILE A 46 -1.35 10.02 -7.72
C ILE A 46 -1.68 11.32 -8.46
N GLU A 47 -0.74 12.27 -8.50
CA GLU A 47 -0.90 13.54 -9.21
C GLU A 47 -1.11 13.31 -10.70
N SER A 48 -0.25 12.51 -11.33
CA SER A 48 -0.37 12.17 -12.76
C SER A 48 -1.72 11.52 -13.08
N LEU A 49 -2.20 10.65 -12.20
CA LEU A 49 -3.48 9.99 -12.36
C LEU A 49 -4.66 10.96 -12.19
N SER A 50 -4.58 11.90 -11.23
CA SER A 50 -5.63 12.91 -11.03
C SER A 50 -5.85 13.80 -12.26
N LEU A 51 -4.82 14.01 -13.08
CA LEU A 51 -4.96 14.74 -14.35
C LEU A 51 -5.91 14.02 -15.31
N MET A 52 -5.98 12.68 -15.27
CA MET A 52 -6.89 11.91 -16.14
C MET A 52 -8.36 12.07 -15.75
N ALA A 53 -8.64 12.60 -14.56
CA ALA A 53 -9.98 12.96 -14.11
C ALA A 53 -10.40 14.39 -14.53
N CYS A 54 -9.52 15.17 -15.16
CA CYS A 54 -9.87 16.50 -15.67
C CYS A 54 -10.79 16.44 -16.89
N SER A 55 -11.47 17.56 -17.17
CA SER A 55 -12.30 17.71 -18.36
C SER A 55 -11.47 17.79 -19.65
N ASP A 56 -12.09 17.45 -20.78
CA ASP A 56 -11.46 17.48 -22.10
C ASP A 56 -10.86 18.85 -22.43
N ASP A 57 -11.56 19.93 -22.12
CA ASP A 57 -11.09 21.30 -22.37
C ASP A 57 -9.78 21.62 -21.64
N ARG A 58 -9.62 21.12 -20.41
CA ARG A 58 -8.39 21.31 -19.62
C ARG A 58 -7.25 20.48 -20.17
N LEU A 59 -7.54 19.25 -20.60
CA LEU A 59 -6.54 18.35 -21.16
C LEU A 59 -6.11 18.76 -22.56
N ALA A 60 -7.01 19.32 -23.38
CA ALA A 60 -6.71 19.74 -24.74
C ALA A 60 -5.53 20.73 -24.80
N GLN A 61 -5.45 21.65 -23.85
CA GLN A 61 -4.32 22.59 -23.75
C GLN A 61 -2.99 21.89 -23.45
N LEU A 62 -3.00 20.90 -22.54
CA LEU A 62 -1.79 20.15 -22.15
C LEU A 62 -1.34 19.18 -23.24
N TYR A 63 -2.29 18.55 -23.94
CA TYR A 63 -2.02 17.59 -25.01
C TYR A 63 -1.66 18.28 -26.34
N GLY A 64 -2.12 19.51 -26.54
CA GLY A 64 -1.83 20.34 -27.71
C GLY A 64 -0.45 21.01 -27.74
N SER A 65 0.38 20.81 -26.71
CA SER A 65 1.77 21.30 -26.67
C SER A 65 2.78 20.20 -27.02
N ASP A 66 3.95 20.63 -27.51
CA ASP A 66 5.10 19.74 -27.68
C ASP A 66 5.64 19.30 -26.31
N ARG A 67 5.95 18.02 -26.18
CA ARG A 67 6.53 17.41 -24.98
C ARG A 67 7.78 16.62 -25.34
N MET A 68 8.77 16.61 -24.44
CA MET A 68 10.02 15.87 -24.65
C MET A 68 10.37 15.02 -23.43
N ILE A 69 10.85 13.81 -23.68
CA ILE A 69 11.44 12.94 -22.67
C ILE A 69 12.81 12.50 -23.21
N GLY A 70 13.88 13.13 -22.72
CA GLY A 70 15.21 12.96 -23.28
C GLY A 70 15.23 13.32 -24.78
N PRO A 71 15.67 12.42 -25.68
CA PRO A 71 15.66 12.66 -27.12
C PRO A 71 14.31 12.37 -27.80
N VAL A 72 13.32 11.83 -27.08
CA VAL A 72 12.02 11.46 -27.65
C VAL A 72 11.09 12.67 -27.66
N HIS A 73 10.56 12.99 -28.83
CA HIS A 73 9.65 14.11 -29.05
C HIS A 73 8.20 13.62 -29.25
N PHE A 74 7.28 14.26 -28.55
CA PHE A 74 5.85 14.04 -28.68
C PHE A 74 5.21 15.36 -29.13
N GLY A 75 4.79 15.41 -30.38
CA GLY A 75 4.07 16.57 -30.91
C GLY A 75 2.65 16.70 -30.34
N PRO A 76 1.90 17.73 -30.78
CA PRO A 76 0.53 17.94 -30.35
C PRO A 76 -0.35 16.76 -30.74
N MET A 77 -1.20 16.31 -29.82
CA MET A 77 -2.13 15.21 -30.05
C MET A 77 -3.46 15.50 -29.33
N PRO A 78 -4.58 14.89 -29.75
CA PRO A 78 -5.81 14.99 -28.98
C PRO A 78 -5.65 14.29 -27.61
N PRO A 79 -6.34 14.75 -26.56
CA PRO A 79 -6.40 14.01 -25.31
C PRO A 79 -7.06 12.63 -25.52
N PRO A 80 -6.73 11.61 -24.71
CA PRO A 80 -7.42 10.32 -24.75
C PRO A 80 -8.92 10.48 -24.51
N THR A 81 -9.76 9.62 -25.09
CA THR A 81 -11.22 9.66 -24.87
C THR A 81 -11.57 9.44 -23.40
N SER A 82 -12.75 9.93 -22.98
CA SER A 82 -13.25 9.75 -21.61
C SER A 82 -13.19 8.28 -21.16
N ASP A 83 -13.71 7.34 -21.98
CA ASP A 83 -13.71 5.91 -21.64
C ASP A 83 -12.29 5.35 -21.50
N ALA A 84 -11.36 5.76 -22.37
CA ALA A 84 -9.96 5.34 -22.26
C ALA A 84 -9.33 5.86 -20.96
N ARG A 85 -9.66 7.08 -20.54
CA ARG A 85 -9.20 7.64 -19.27
C ARG A 85 -9.83 6.93 -18.07
N GLN A 86 -11.12 6.62 -18.10
CA GLN A 86 -11.78 5.88 -17.02
C GLN A 86 -11.22 4.46 -16.85
N ARG A 87 -10.99 3.74 -17.95
CA ARG A 87 -10.30 2.44 -17.90
C ARG A 87 -8.89 2.55 -17.35
N TYR A 88 -8.13 3.55 -17.80
CA TYR A 88 -6.79 3.81 -17.27
C TYR A 88 -6.82 4.13 -15.77
N LEU A 89 -7.72 5.00 -15.32
CA LEU A 89 -7.93 5.36 -13.91
C LEU A 89 -8.15 4.13 -13.03
N ARG A 90 -9.08 3.26 -13.44
CA ARG A 90 -9.43 2.04 -12.72
C ARG A 90 -8.26 1.07 -12.61
N MET A 91 -7.57 0.79 -13.71
CA MET A 91 -6.42 -0.12 -13.72
C MET A 91 -5.23 0.43 -12.93
N GLU A 92 -4.91 1.71 -13.12
CA GLU A 92 -3.78 2.36 -12.48
C GLU A 92 -4.00 2.52 -10.98
N ALA A 93 -5.22 2.81 -10.53
CA ALA A 93 -5.54 2.91 -9.10
C ALA A 93 -5.25 1.59 -8.35
N VAL A 94 -5.64 0.43 -8.90
CA VAL A 94 -5.32 -0.89 -8.33
C VAL A 94 -3.80 -1.11 -8.26
N MET A 95 -3.07 -0.74 -9.32
CA MET A 95 -1.61 -0.90 -9.35
C MET A 95 -0.90 -0.02 -8.32
N ILE A 96 -1.29 1.25 -8.21
CA ILE A 96 -0.69 2.20 -7.27
C ILE A 96 -1.02 1.77 -5.84
N ALA A 97 -2.27 1.41 -5.53
CA ALA A 97 -2.66 0.99 -4.18
C ALA A 97 -1.92 -0.27 -3.72
N ASN A 98 -1.73 -1.26 -4.61
CA ASN A 98 -0.91 -2.43 -4.32
C ASN A 98 0.55 -2.08 -4.05
N HIS A 99 1.14 -1.22 -4.91
CA HIS A 99 2.52 -0.80 -4.73
C HIS A 99 2.72 -0.02 -3.42
N ALA A 100 1.82 0.92 -3.11
CA ALA A 100 1.86 1.69 -1.87
C ALA A 100 1.72 0.77 -0.64
N SER A 101 0.80 -0.18 -0.68
CA SER A 101 0.60 -1.17 0.40
C SER A 101 1.86 -2.01 0.64
N GLU A 102 2.48 -2.51 -0.42
CA GLU A 102 3.73 -3.29 -0.32
C GLU A 102 4.89 -2.42 0.19
N ALA A 103 5.03 -1.19 -0.30
CA ALA A 103 6.07 -0.27 0.14
C ALA A 103 5.95 0.06 1.63
N LEU A 104 4.74 0.36 2.12
CA LEU A 104 4.47 0.65 3.53
C LEU A 104 4.83 -0.54 4.43
N LEU A 105 4.35 -1.74 4.10
CA LEU A 105 4.61 -2.95 4.88
C LEU A 105 6.09 -3.31 4.90
N ARG A 106 6.78 -3.23 3.75
CA ARG A 106 8.22 -3.51 3.68
C ARG A 106 9.04 -2.52 4.51
N LEU A 107 8.72 -1.22 4.41
CA LEU A 107 9.39 -0.20 5.21
C LEU A 107 9.12 -0.39 6.70
N PHE A 108 7.87 -0.66 7.08
CA PHE A 108 7.49 -0.96 8.46
C PHE A 108 8.32 -2.13 9.02
N PHE A 109 8.35 -3.28 8.31
CA PHE A 109 9.12 -4.44 8.77
C PHE A 109 10.62 -4.16 8.82
N ALA A 110 11.18 -3.42 7.87
CA ALA A 110 12.60 -3.06 7.89
C ALA A 110 12.95 -2.23 9.13
N HIS A 111 12.09 -1.30 9.54
CA HIS A 111 12.31 -0.46 10.73
C HIS A 111 12.07 -1.20 12.05
N VAL A 112 11.21 -2.22 12.05
CA VAL A 112 10.97 -3.08 13.22
C VAL A 112 12.11 -4.10 13.41
N GLU A 113 12.52 -4.77 12.34
CA GLU A 113 13.42 -5.93 12.42
C GLU A 113 14.90 -5.55 12.31
N HIS A 114 15.20 -4.45 11.62
CA HIS A 114 16.55 -3.99 11.34
C HIS A 114 16.73 -2.50 11.71
N PRO A 115 16.39 -2.10 12.95
CA PRO A 115 16.43 -0.70 13.37
C PRO A 115 17.85 -0.12 13.39
N GLU A 116 18.91 -0.91 13.24
CA GLU A 116 20.27 -0.38 13.08
C GLU A 116 20.56 0.11 11.66
N CYS A 117 19.95 -0.52 10.65
CA CYS A 117 20.11 -0.17 9.25
C CYS A 117 18.93 -0.71 8.40
N PRO A 118 17.80 0.02 8.34
CA PRO A 118 16.61 -0.42 7.63
C PRO A 118 16.86 -0.68 6.13
N TRP A 119 17.80 0.02 5.53
CA TRP A 119 18.15 -0.18 4.11
C TRP A 119 18.68 -1.60 3.83
N LEU A 120 19.50 -2.16 4.73
CA LEU A 120 19.93 -3.55 4.64
C LEU A 120 18.76 -4.52 4.80
N GLY A 121 17.84 -4.23 5.73
CA GLY A 121 16.59 -4.97 5.91
C GLY A 121 15.76 -5.04 4.63
N MET A 122 15.57 -3.90 3.97
CA MET A 122 14.82 -3.86 2.70
C MET A 122 15.52 -4.64 1.59
N SER A 123 16.84 -4.47 1.44
CA SER A 123 17.61 -5.13 0.38
C SER A 123 17.73 -6.65 0.55
N ALA A 124 17.68 -7.15 1.78
CA ALA A 124 17.68 -8.59 2.04
C ALA A 124 16.31 -9.26 1.83
N SER A 125 15.22 -8.49 1.79
CA SER A 125 13.86 -9.00 1.61
C SER A 125 13.54 -9.37 0.15
N THR A 126 14.31 -10.29 -0.43
CA THR A 126 14.20 -10.70 -1.85
C THR A 126 13.21 -11.83 -2.10
N GLY A 127 12.92 -12.65 -1.08
CA GLY A 127 11.96 -13.75 -1.15
C GLY A 127 10.51 -13.29 -1.03
N PHE A 128 9.77 -13.26 -2.15
CA PHE A 128 8.36 -12.85 -2.13
C PHE A 128 7.46 -13.81 -1.32
N ALA A 129 7.77 -15.11 -1.32
CA ALA A 129 7.05 -16.09 -0.52
C ALA A 129 7.22 -15.86 0.99
N GLU A 130 8.47 -15.70 1.45
CA GLU A 130 8.78 -15.40 2.86
C GLU A 130 8.14 -14.08 3.32
N TYR A 131 8.14 -13.07 2.45
CA TYR A 131 7.44 -11.81 2.71
C TYR A 131 5.93 -12.02 2.89
N LYS A 132 5.28 -12.81 2.02
CA LYS A 132 3.85 -13.11 2.16
C LYS A 132 3.54 -13.90 3.43
N GLU A 133 4.36 -14.89 3.77
CA GLU A 133 4.21 -15.65 5.03
C GLU A 133 4.31 -14.73 6.25
N LYS A 134 5.24 -13.77 6.22
CA LYS A 134 5.37 -12.76 7.27
C LYS A 134 4.14 -11.85 7.38
N VAL A 135 3.62 -11.39 6.25
CA VAL A 135 2.40 -10.56 6.20
C VAL A 135 1.20 -11.36 6.73
N ALA A 136 1.04 -12.62 6.31
CA ALA A 136 -0.02 -13.50 6.78
C ALA A 136 0.06 -13.72 8.29
N ALA A 137 1.25 -14.01 8.82
CA ALA A 137 1.46 -14.16 10.25
C ALA A 137 1.09 -12.88 11.04
N LYS A 138 1.25 -11.68 10.46
CA LYS A 138 0.84 -10.43 11.10
C LYS A 138 -0.66 -10.19 11.04
N LEU A 139 -1.34 -10.62 9.98
CA LEU A 139 -2.81 -10.60 9.96
C LEU A 139 -3.39 -11.54 11.03
N ASP A 140 -2.80 -12.74 11.20
CA ASP A 140 -3.29 -13.72 12.16
C ASP A 140 -3.02 -13.31 13.61
N ASN A 141 -1.85 -12.75 13.90
CA ASN A 141 -1.41 -12.43 15.26
C ASN A 141 -1.67 -10.97 15.67
N GLY A 142 -2.04 -10.10 14.73
CA GLY A 142 -2.11 -8.66 14.91
C GLY A 142 -0.77 -7.95 14.71
N PHE A 143 -0.87 -6.64 14.44
CA PHE A 143 0.30 -5.76 14.43
C PHE A 143 0.56 -5.27 15.85
N ASP A 144 1.84 -5.16 16.22
CA ASP A 144 2.20 -4.78 17.58
C ASP A 144 2.09 -3.26 17.75
N ARG A 145 1.27 -2.82 18.71
CA ARG A 145 0.98 -1.39 18.95
C ARG A 145 2.24 -0.58 19.26
N GLU A 146 3.16 -1.14 20.04
CA GLU A 146 4.42 -0.47 20.40
C GLU A 146 5.31 -0.31 19.16
N GLN A 147 5.35 -1.31 18.28
CA GLN A 147 6.05 -1.23 16.98
C GLN A 147 5.43 -0.16 16.10
N ILE A 148 4.09 -0.10 16.00
CA ILE A 148 3.38 0.94 15.23
C ILE A 148 3.76 2.32 15.75
N SER A 149 3.55 2.59 17.04
CA SER A 149 3.80 3.91 17.62
C SER A 149 5.28 4.30 17.50
N THR A 150 6.19 3.35 17.69
CA THR A 150 7.64 3.58 17.59
C THR A 150 8.08 3.93 16.16
N VAL A 151 7.49 3.30 15.16
CA VAL A 151 7.85 3.48 13.75
C VAL A 151 7.17 4.71 13.13
N PHE A 152 5.90 4.94 13.41
CA PHE A 152 5.12 6.02 12.76
C PHE A 152 5.00 7.29 13.59
N LEU A 153 4.99 7.18 14.92
CA LEU A 153 4.83 8.32 15.84
C LEU A 153 6.13 8.64 16.59
N GLY A 154 7.16 7.80 16.43
CA GLY A 154 8.52 8.05 16.91
C GLY A 154 8.80 7.70 18.37
N GLY A 155 7.90 6.99 19.05
CA GLY A 155 8.05 6.62 20.45
C GLY A 155 6.90 5.75 20.96
N VAL A 156 7.04 5.23 22.18
CA VAL A 156 6.03 4.34 22.81
C VAL A 156 4.88 5.08 23.49
N SER A 157 4.96 6.41 23.55
CA SER A 157 3.93 7.31 24.06
C SER A 157 4.12 8.70 23.46
N ARG A 158 3.10 9.57 23.51
CA ARG A 158 3.26 10.97 23.06
C ARG A 158 4.38 11.72 23.77
N VAL A 159 4.67 11.38 25.03
CA VAL A 159 5.73 12.00 25.84
C VAL A 159 7.11 11.54 25.35
N ASP A 160 7.28 10.24 25.09
CA ASP A 160 8.53 9.70 24.53
C ASP A 160 8.77 10.16 23.08
N SER A 161 7.68 10.37 22.34
CA SER A 161 7.70 10.95 21.00
C SER A 161 7.95 12.45 20.99
N VAL A 162 7.68 13.16 22.09
CA VAL A 162 7.76 14.63 22.20
C VAL A 162 6.87 15.34 21.17
N ILE A 163 5.67 14.82 20.95
CA ILE A 163 4.70 15.39 19.99
C ILE A 163 3.50 16.02 20.71
N GLY A 164 2.91 17.04 20.08
CA GLY A 164 1.78 17.81 20.62
C GLY A 164 0.42 17.15 20.40
N LEU A 165 0.31 15.84 20.67
CA LEU A 165 -0.97 15.13 20.71
C LEU A 165 -1.43 14.96 22.16
N THR A 166 -2.72 14.75 22.37
CA THR A 166 -3.28 14.19 23.61
C THR A 166 -3.03 12.68 23.69
N ASP A 167 -3.25 12.07 24.86
CA ASP A 167 -3.11 10.62 25.01
C ASP A 167 -4.16 9.88 24.15
N ASP A 168 -5.40 10.37 24.11
CA ASP A 168 -6.48 9.80 23.30
C ASP A 168 -6.18 9.89 21.79
N GLU A 169 -5.69 11.04 21.30
CA GLU A 169 -5.27 11.18 19.90
C GLU A 169 -4.08 10.26 19.56
N PHE A 170 -3.17 10.03 20.51
CA PHE A 170 -2.04 9.13 20.30
C PHE A 170 -2.49 7.69 20.13
N ASP A 171 -3.40 7.22 20.99
CA ASP A 171 -3.96 5.87 20.91
C ASP A 171 -4.84 5.69 19.67
N ASP A 172 -5.66 6.69 19.32
CA ASP A 172 -6.49 6.65 18.10
C ASP A 172 -5.63 6.61 16.82
N ALA A 173 -4.50 7.33 16.79
CA ALA A 173 -3.56 7.24 15.67
C ALA A 173 -2.95 5.84 15.52
N ILE A 174 -2.68 5.14 16.63
CA ILE A 174 -2.19 3.75 16.61
C ILE A 174 -3.26 2.84 16.02
N ASP A 175 -4.51 2.96 16.47
CA ASP A 175 -5.65 2.19 15.95
C ASP A 175 -5.85 2.43 14.44
N ALA A 176 -5.74 3.68 14.00
CA ALA A 176 -5.83 4.07 12.60
C ALA A 176 -4.72 3.41 11.75
N LEU A 177 -3.47 3.50 12.20
CA LEU A 177 -2.32 2.92 11.51
C LEU A 177 -2.38 1.38 11.50
N GLU A 178 -2.84 0.76 12.58
CA GLU A 178 -3.08 -0.69 12.64
C GLU A 178 -4.12 -1.11 11.59
N MET A 179 -5.25 -0.41 11.52
CA MET A 179 -6.28 -0.66 10.52
C MET A 179 -5.74 -0.49 9.08
N LEU A 180 -4.93 0.55 8.85
CA LEU A 180 -4.31 0.79 7.54
C LEU A 180 -3.31 -0.33 7.16
N LEU A 181 -2.50 -0.81 8.10
CA LEU A 181 -1.59 -1.93 7.88
C LEU A 181 -2.35 -3.23 7.59
N ILE A 182 -3.46 -3.47 8.29
CA ILE A 182 -4.35 -4.62 8.04
C ILE A 182 -4.95 -4.53 6.63
N ASP A 183 -5.44 -3.37 6.18
CA ASP A 183 -5.94 -3.19 4.81
C ASP A 183 -4.83 -3.45 3.77
N CYS A 184 -3.63 -2.91 4.00
CA CYS A 184 -2.47 -3.16 3.13
C CYS A 184 -2.12 -4.65 3.05
N ALA A 185 -2.14 -5.34 4.18
CA ALA A 185 -1.80 -6.76 4.27
C ALA A 185 -2.84 -7.63 3.55
N ASN A 186 -4.13 -7.35 3.76
CA ASN A 186 -5.21 -8.01 3.05
C ASN A 186 -5.09 -7.81 1.53
N ARG A 187 -4.74 -6.60 1.07
CA ARG A 187 -4.52 -6.31 -0.36
C ARG A 187 -3.34 -7.13 -0.92
N VAL A 188 -2.17 -7.08 -0.28
CA VAL A 188 -0.95 -7.78 -0.75
C VAL A 188 -1.15 -9.30 -0.86
N LEU A 189 -1.93 -9.89 0.04
CA LEU A 189 -2.20 -11.33 0.03
C LEU A 189 -3.37 -11.71 -0.89
N GLY A 190 -4.49 -11.01 -0.76
CA GLY A 190 -5.79 -11.38 -1.34
C GLY A 190 -6.03 -10.85 -2.76
N ASP A 191 -5.36 -9.78 -3.17
CA ASP A 191 -5.64 -9.07 -4.43
C ASP A 191 -4.53 -9.32 -5.49
N ALA A 192 -3.67 -10.32 -5.25
CA ALA A 192 -2.56 -10.64 -6.14
C ALA A 192 -3.01 -11.01 -7.57
N PHE A 193 -4.20 -11.60 -7.75
CA PHE A 193 -4.71 -11.94 -9.07
C PHE A 193 -5.19 -10.72 -9.85
N VAL A 194 -6.03 -9.87 -9.24
CA VAL A 194 -6.46 -8.62 -9.89
C VAL A 194 -5.25 -7.73 -10.18
N TYR A 195 -4.30 -7.61 -9.26
CA TYR A 195 -3.04 -6.89 -9.47
C TYR A 195 -2.27 -7.40 -10.70
N ASN A 196 -2.06 -8.71 -10.80
CA ASN A 196 -1.37 -9.30 -11.95
C ASN A 196 -2.15 -9.11 -13.26
N ALA A 197 -3.48 -9.25 -13.21
CA ALA A 197 -4.34 -9.07 -14.37
C ALA A 197 -4.27 -7.63 -14.90
N VAL A 198 -4.40 -6.61 -14.04
CA VAL A 198 -4.32 -5.21 -14.45
C VAL A 198 -2.91 -4.82 -14.89
N LYS A 199 -1.87 -5.30 -14.19
CA LYS A 199 -0.46 -5.02 -14.49
C LYS A 199 -0.05 -5.47 -15.90
N HIS A 200 -0.61 -6.59 -16.36
CA HIS A 200 -0.31 -7.13 -17.68
C HIS A 200 -1.34 -6.76 -18.76
N GLY A 201 -2.35 -5.95 -18.42
CA GLY A 201 -3.45 -5.61 -19.33
C GLY A 201 -4.31 -6.81 -19.74
N ILE A 202 -4.31 -7.88 -18.93
CA ILE A 202 -5.06 -9.13 -19.16
C ILE A 202 -6.42 -9.10 -18.44
N SER A 203 -6.69 -8.07 -17.63
CA SER A 203 -8.06 -7.80 -17.19
C SER A 203 -8.89 -7.40 -18.40
N ALA A 204 -9.60 -8.37 -18.97
CA ALA A 204 -10.44 -8.19 -20.12
C ALA A 204 -11.62 -7.34 -19.66
N VAL A 205 -11.71 -6.11 -20.15
CA VAL A 205 -12.97 -5.35 -20.15
C VAL A 205 -13.41 -4.94 -18.74
N ALA A 206 -13.14 -3.69 -18.37
CA ALA A 206 -14.17 -2.97 -17.63
C ALA A 206 -15.42 -3.12 -18.48
N VAL A 207 -16.45 -3.80 -17.98
CA VAL A 207 -17.78 -3.65 -18.57
C VAL A 207 -18.09 -2.18 -18.34
N ASP A 208 -17.73 -1.36 -19.34
CA ASP A 208 -17.73 0.11 -19.31
C ASP A 208 -19.17 0.58 -19.56
N ASP A 209 -20.06 -0.08 -18.85
CA ASP A 209 -21.48 0.15 -18.84
C ASP A 209 -21.76 0.51 -17.39
N ASP A 210 -21.92 1.81 -17.12
CA ASP A 210 -22.29 2.29 -15.81
C ASP A 210 -23.68 1.74 -15.38
N GLU A 211 -24.44 1.16 -16.32
CA GLU A 211 -25.69 0.42 -16.07
C GLU A 211 -25.48 -1.08 -15.79
N ALA A 212 -24.24 -1.59 -15.85
CA ALA A 212 -23.94 -2.98 -15.53
C ALA A 212 -24.35 -3.28 -14.09
N LYS A 213 -25.19 -4.28 -13.91
CA LYS A 213 -25.72 -4.69 -12.60
C LYS A 213 -25.51 -6.18 -12.38
N VAL A 214 -24.95 -6.52 -11.23
CA VAL A 214 -25.03 -7.88 -10.69
C VAL A 214 -26.19 -7.89 -9.71
N ALA A 215 -27.27 -8.60 -10.07
CA ALA A 215 -28.43 -8.77 -9.20
C ALA A 215 -28.55 -10.23 -8.75
N TRP A 216 -28.94 -10.43 -7.50
CA TRP A 216 -29.35 -11.73 -6.99
C TRP A 216 -30.87 -11.82 -6.98
N GLN A 217 -31.40 -12.84 -7.66
CA GLN A 217 -32.82 -13.16 -7.68
C GLN A 217 -33.08 -14.31 -6.69
N PRO A 218 -33.65 -14.05 -5.50
CA PRO A 218 -34.14 -15.12 -4.63
C PRO A 218 -35.32 -15.86 -5.28
N LEU A 219 -35.51 -17.14 -4.92
CA LEU A 219 -36.60 -17.99 -5.44
C LEU A 219 -37.99 -17.40 -5.16
N ASP A 220 -38.16 -16.78 -3.98
CA ASP A 220 -39.41 -16.16 -3.53
C ASP A 220 -39.13 -14.74 -2.98
N GLY A 221 -38.86 -13.77 -3.85
CA GLY A 221 -38.65 -12.37 -3.45
C GLY A 221 -38.27 -11.43 -4.59
N GLU A 222 -38.15 -10.14 -4.27
CA GLU A 222 -37.68 -9.13 -5.22
C GLU A 222 -36.17 -9.26 -5.47
N PRO A 223 -35.69 -9.00 -6.70
CA PRO A 223 -34.26 -8.98 -7.01
C PRO A 223 -33.53 -7.93 -6.17
N VAL A 224 -32.35 -8.30 -5.69
CA VAL A 224 -31.46 -7.43 -4.92
C VAL A 224 -30.22 -7.12 -5.76
N THR A 225 -29.97 -5.84 -6.03
CA THR A 225 -28.71 -5.41 -6.67
C THR A 225 -27.56 -5.62 -5.71
N LEU A 226 -26.61 -6.47 -6.09
CA LEU A 226 -25.38 -6.74 -5.33
C LEU A 226 -24.22 -5.82 -5.76
N HIS A 227 -24.23 -5.38 -7.01
CA HIS A 227 -23.22 -4.49 -7.59
C HIS A 227 -23.81 -3.67 -8.73
N GLU A 228 -23.45 -2.40 -8.82
CA GLU A 228 -23.73 -1.51 -9.93
C GLU A 228 -22.43 -0.82 -10.38
N GLY A 229 -22.24 -0.77 -11.70
CA GLY A 229 -21.13 -0.10 -12.36
C GLY A 229 -19.98 -1.03 -12.78
N PRO A 230 -18.79 -0.46 -13.01
CA PRO A 230 -17.68 -1.16 -13.66
C PRO A 230 -17.03 -2.23 -12.77
N VAL A 231 -16.63 -3.34 -13.39
CA VAL A 231 -15.88 -4.43 -12.74
C VAL A 231 -14.59 -4.76 -13.48
N HIS A 232 -13.57 -5.20 -12.76
CA HIS A 232 -12.42 -5.89 -13.33
C HIS A 232 -12.78 -7.35 -13.58
N VAL A 233 -12.67 -7.79 -14.83
CA VAL A 233 -12.91 -9.18 -15.21
C VAL A 233 -11.60 -9.84 -15.65
N TYR A 234 -11.30 -11.02 -15.12
CA TYR A 234 -10.07 -11.73 -15.45
C TYR A 234 -10.18 -13.25 -15.27
N LEU A 235 -9.34 -13.97 -16.00
CA LEU A 235 -9.18 -15.41 -15.88
C LEU A 235 -7.93 -15.76 -15.09
N HIS A 236 -8.03 -16.80 -14.29
CA HIS A 236 -6.88 -17.30 -13.53
C HIS A 236 -7.02 -18.80 -13.27
N LYS A 237 -5.90 -19.45 -12.96
CA LYS A 237 -5.84 -20.91 -12.90
C LYS A 237 -6.37 -21.48 -11.58
N LYS A 238 -6.37 -20.75 -10.48
CA LYS A 238 -6.61 -21.25 -9.12
C LYS A 238 -7.76 -20.50 -8.45
N ALA A 239 -8.59 -21.09 -7.61
CA ALA A 239 -9.73 -20.38 -6.99
C ALA A 239 -9.34 -19.08 -6.26
N SER A 240 -8.20 -19.10 -5.57
CA SER A 240 -7.65 -17.98 -4.80
C SER A 240 -6.11 -18.02 -4.81
N PRO A 241 -5.41 -16.95 -4.36
CA PRO A 241 -3.94 -16.93 -4.27
C PRO A 241 -3.34 -18.06 -3.42
N ASP A 242 -4.06 -18.52 -2.40
CA ASP A 242 -3.70 -19.55 -1.44
C ASP A 242 -4.24 -20.96 -1.77
N ALA A 243 -5.08 -21.08 -2.80
CA ALA A 243 -5.67 -22.34 -3.24
C ALA A 243 -4.63 -23.47 -3.44
N ALA A 244 -5.02 -24.67 -3.02
CA ALA A 244 -4.19 -25.85 -3.08
C ALA A 244 -3.83 -26.22 -4.53
N ARG A 245 -2.69 -26.90 -4.73
CA ARG A 245 -2.19 -27.22 -6.08
C ARG A 245 -3.08 -28.21 -6.85
N ASN A 246 -3.94 -28.93 -6.16
CA ASN A 246 -4.81 -29.98 -6.70
C ASN A 246 -6.27 -29.54 -6.88
N GLU A 247 -6.59 -28.27 -6.63
CA GLU A 247 -7.94 -27.75 -6.87
C GLU A 247 -8.28 -27.64 -8.36
N ALA A 248 -9.58 -27.52 -8.63
CA ALA A 248 -10.12 -27.22 -9.95
C ALA A 248 -9.33 -26.09 -10.62
N HIS A 249 -8.92 -26.32 -11.87
CA HIS A 249 -8.27 -25.28 -12.67
C HIS A 249 -9.28 -24.43 -13.44
N TRP A 250 -8.90 -23.17 -13.68
CA TRP A 250 -9.61 -22.20 -14.51
C TRP A 250 -10.86 -21.61 -13.88
N TRP A 251 -10.73 -20.33 -13.55
CA TRP A 251 -11.71 -19.53 -12.86
C TRP A 251 -11.85 -18.19 -13.56
N PHE A 252 -13.07 -17.70 -13.55
CA PHE A 252 -13.47 -16.38 -14.01
C PHE A 252 -13.82 -15.54 -12.80
N THR A 253 -13.20 -14.37 -12.65
CA THR A 253 -13.49 -13.47 -11.55
C THR A 253 -13.96 -12.12 -12.05
N MET A 254 -15.01 -11.63 -11.42
CA MET A 254 -15.47 -10.24 -11.47
C MET A 254 -15.14 -9.61 -10.12
N GLU A 255 -14.49 -8.45 -10.14
CA GLU A 255 -14.07 -7.72 -8.95
C GLU A 255 -14.42 -6.25 -9.07
N ASP A 256 -14.95 -5.67 -8.00
CA ASP A 256 -15.38 -4.27 -7.98
C ASP A 256 -14.23 -3.33 -8.38
N SER A 257 -14.51 -2.41 -9.29
CA SER A 257 -13.54 -1.42 -9.75
C SER A 257 -13.82 -0.08 -9.07
N ASN A 258 -13.21 0.13 -7.90
CA ASN A 258 -13.45 1.31 -7.08
C ASN A 258 -12.21 2.21 -6.98
N PRO A 259 -11.92 3.03 -8.02
CA PRO A 259 -10.75 3.91 -8.02
C PRO A 259 -10.83 4.96 -6.89
N GLY A 260 -12.02 5.38 -6.48
CA GLY A 260 -12.20 6.29 -5.34
C GLY A 260 -11.61 5.72 -4.06
N ARG A 261 -12.00 4.49 -3.69
CA ARG A 261 -11.45 3.76 -2.55
C ARG A 261 -9.93 3.57 -2.67
N GLU A 262 -9.47 3.05 -3.80
CA GLU A 262 -8.04 2.76 -3.99
C GLU A 262 -7.19 4.03 -3.86
N MET A 263 -7.65 5.16 -4.40
CA MET A 263 -6.95 6.44 -4.27
C MET A 263 -7.03 7.02 -2.86
N SER A 264 -8.18 6.97 -2.19
CA SER A 264 -8.32 7.43 -0.80
C SER A 264 -7.37 6.69 0.14
N VAL A 265 -7.30 5.35 0.04
CA VAL A 265 -6.37 4.55 0.85
C VAL A 265 -4.92 4.88 0.50
N THR A 266 -4.59 4.99 -0.79
CA THR A 266 -3.22 5.32 -1.23
C THR A 266 -2.74 6.66 -0.66
N VAL A 267 -3.61 7.68 -0.60
CA VAL A 267 -3.26 8.98 0.00
C VAL A 267 -2.98 8.87 1.50
N LEU A 268 -3.69 8.01 2.24
CA LEU A 268 -3.36 7.77 3.65
C LEU A 268 -2.04 6.99 3.81
N ILE A 269 -1.77 6.04 2.90
CA ILE A 269 -0.49 5.33 2.88
C ILE A 269 0.68 6.30 2.67
N THR A 270 0.58 7.26 1.75
CA THR A 270 1.68 8.24 1.53
C THR A 270 1.91 9.10 2.77
N LYS A 271 0.85 9.51 3.48
CA LYS A 271 0.98 10.22 4.77
C LYS A 271 1.62 9.38 5.87
N ALA A 272 1.31 8.08 5.93
CA ALA A 272 1.94 7.14 6.85
C ALA A 272 3.43 6.91 6.51
N LEU A 273 3.75 6.79 5.22
CA LEU A 273 5.13 6.71 4.72
C LEU A 273 5.94 7.96 5.09
N ASP A 274 5.38 9.15 4.89
CA ASP A 274 6.01 10.43 5.28
C ASP A 274 6.32 10.46 6.78
N SER A 275 5.35 10.05 7.61
CA SER A 275 5.51 10.01 9.06
C SER A 275 6.60 9.03 9.50
N LEU A 276 6.59 7.82 8.95
CA LEU A 276 7.63 6.81 9.17
C LEU A 276 9.01 7.34 8.78
N TRP A 277 9.09 8.01 7.64
CA TRP A 277 10.33 8.53 7.10
C TRP A 277 10.90 9.66 7.96
N ASP A 278 10.08 10.62 8.38
CA ASP A 278 10.50 11.71 9.26
C ASP A 278 10.87 11.21 10.67
N VAL A 279 10.16 10.19 11.18
CA VAL A 279 10.56 9.49 12.41
C VAL A 279 11.94 8.85 12.27
N ALA A 280 12.20 8.21 11.13
CA ALA A 280 13.48 7.59 10.86
C ALA A 280 14.60 8.63 10.69
N ARG A 281 14.37 9.71 9.93
CA ARG A 281 15.31 10.84 9.80
C ARG A 281 15.64 11.45 11.16
N ARG A 282 14.64 11.64 12.01
CA ARG A 282 14.88 12.06 13.38
C ARG A 282 15.80 11.08 14.12
N ARG A 283 15.47 9.80 14.09
CA ARG A 283 16.24 8.76 14.80
C ARG A 283 17.68 8.63 14.32
N TYR A 284 17.90 8.65 13.01
CA TYR A 284 19.19 8.31 12.42
C TYR A 284 20.04 9.51 12.03
N LEU A 285 19.43 10.68 11.82
CA LEU A 285 20.13 11.90 11.40
C LEU A 285 20.02 13.03 12.45
N GLY A 286 19.19 12.88 13.47
CA GLY A 286 18.94 13.93 14.47
C GLY A 286 18.14 15.11 13.94
N GLU A 287 17.44 14.94 12.82
CA GLU A 287 16.69 16.00 12.16
C GLU A 287 15.27 16.11 12.71
N SER A 288 14.76 17.33 12.89
CA SER A 288 13.33 17.52 13.17
C SER A 288 12.51 17.28 11.91
N GLY A 289 11.26 16.85 12.07
CA GLY A 289 10.35 16.58 10.96
C GLY A 289 8.90 16.85 11.33
N THR A 290 7.99 16.17 10.63
CA THR A 290 6.55 16.24 10.85
C THR A 290 5.95 14.86 10.70
N ILE A 291 5.07 14.46 11.62
CA ILE A 291 4.20 13.29 11.39
C ILE A 291 2.84 13.76 10.90
N ASN A 292 2.11 12.91 10.20
CA ASN A 292 0.71 13.12 9.91
C ASN A 292 -0.10 12.38 10.98
N TYR A 293 -0.81 13.13 11.83
CA TYR A 293 -1.90 12.56 12.61
C TYR A 293 -3.00 12.14 11.64
N ILE A 294 -3.35 10.86 11.66
CA ILE A 294 -4.45 10.27 10.90
C ILE A 294 -5.29 9.56 11.95
N ASN A 295 -6.50 10.05 12.16
CA ASN A 295 -7.39 9.44 13.13
C ASN A 295 -8.11 8.22 12.52
N LYS A 296 -8.70 7.37 13.36
CA LYS A 296 -9.33 6.12 12.91
C LYS A 296 -10.46 6.37 11.93
N ALA A 297 -11.29 7.39 12.18
CA ALA A 297 -12.38 7.77 11.30
C ALA A 297 -11.91 8.11 9.88
N ALA A 298 -10.73 8.72 9.71
CA ALA A 298 -10.15 8.98 8.39
C ALA A 298 -9.85 7.68 7.62
N VAL A 299 -9.31 6.67 8.29
CA VAL A 299 -9.01 5.37 7.67
C VAL A 299 -10.30 4.62 7.35
N GLU A 300 -11.28 4.63 8.26
CA GLU A 300 -12.60 4.05 8.02
C GLU A 300 -13.30 4.70 6.81
N MET A 301 -13.26 6.03 6.69
CA MET A 301 -13.78 6.75 5.54
C MET A 301 -13.09 6.35 4.24
N ALA A 302 -11.77 6.21 4.23
CA ALA A 302 -11.02 5.81 3.04
C ALA A 302 -11.34 4.36 2.62
N VAL A 303 -11.47 3.45 3.59
CA VAL A 303 -11.67 2.01 3.33
C VAL A 303 -13.13 1.67 3.01
N TRP A 304 -14.09 2.32 3.67
CA TRP A 304 -15.52 1.98 3.60
C TRP A 304 -16.38 3.06 2.93
N GLY A 305 -16.01 4.34 3.02
CA GLY A 305 -16.87 5.45 2.61
C GLY A 305 -17.27 5.41 1.14
N ASN A 306 -16.30 5.23 0.24
CA ASN A 306 -16.55 5.14 -1.20
C ASN A 306 -17.42 3.91 -1.54
N THR A 307 -17.18 2.76 -0.91
CA THR A 307 -17.96 1.54 -1.13
C THR A 307 -19.41 1.72 -0.67
N MET A 308 -19.63 2.33 0.49
CA MET A 308 -20.96 2.59 1.04
C MET A 308 -21.74 3.61 0.21
N GLN A 309 -21.08 4.65 -0.30
CA GLN A 309 -21.71 5.61 -1.21
C GLN A 309 -22.13 4.97 -2.54
N ALA A 310 -21.33 4.01 -3.03
CA ALA A 310 -21.66 3.25 -4.24
C ALA A 310 -22.78 2.21 -4.01
N MET A 311 -23.17 1.93 -2.76
CA MET A 311 -24.15 0.89 -2.40
C MET A 311 -23.78 -0.51 -2.94
N ASN A 312 -22.50 -0.73 -3.23
CA ASN A 312 -22.00 -2.01 -3.73
C ASN A 312 -21.75 -2.97 -2.57
N HIS A 313 -22.42 -4.12 -2.60
CA HIS A 313 -22.31 -5.17 -1.59
C HIS A 313 -21.30 -6.26 -1.98
N LEU A 314 -21.06 -6.43 -3.28
CA LEU A 314 -20.15 -7.41 -3.83
C LEU A 314 -18.75 -6.82 -4.03
N LYS A 315 -17.74 -7.37 -3.34
CA LYS A 315 -16.33 -7.10 -3.63
C LYS A 315 -15.84 -7.95 -4.79
N ARG A 316 -16.09 -9.26 -4.74
CA ARG A 316 -15.54 -10.23 -5.71
C ARG A 316 -16.50 -11.40 -5.90
N ALA A 317 -16.77 -11.77 -7.15
CA ALA A 317 -17.44 -13.00 -7.52
C ALA A 317 -16.49 -13.85 -8.38
N THR A 318 -16.23 -15.09 -7.98
CA THR A 318 -15.32 -16.03 -8.65
C THR A 318 -16.08 -17.29 -9.02
N HIS A 319 -16.04 -17.63 -10.31
CA HIS A 319 -16.82 -18.71 -10.90
C HIS A 319 -15.87 -19.72 -11.55
N GLU A 320 -16.01 -20.99 -11.19
CA GLU A 320 -15.32 -22.06 -11.90
C GLU A 320 -15.84 -22.15 -13.33
N LEU A 321 -14.94 -22.25 -14.31
CA LEU A 321 -15.36 -22.47 -15.69
C LEU A 321 -15.89 -23.91 -15.87
N ILE A 322 -16.99 -24.03 -16.62
CA ILE A 322 -17.63 -25.31 -16.94
C ILE A 322 -16.64 -26.23 -17.67
N LYS A 323 -16.57 -27.49 -17.25
CA LYS A 323 -15.69 -28.52 -17.82
C LYS A 323 -16.53 -29.66 -18.39
N LEU A 324 -16.15 -30.08 -19.58
CA LEU A 324 -16.75 -31.23 -20.27
C LEU A 324 -15.97 -32.50 -19.90
N LYS A 325 -16.68 -33.54 -19.48
CA LYS A 325 -16.13 -34.89 -19.32
C LYS A 325 -15.95 -35.58 -20.66
N SER A 326 -15.19 -36.66 -20.68
CA SER A 326 -14.99 -37.49 -21.89
C SER A 326 -16.28 -38.10 -22.43
N ASP A 327 -17.33 -38.21 -21.63
CA ASP A 327 -18.66 -38.71 -22.02
C ASP A 327 -19.62 -37.60 -22.52
N GLY A 328 -19.15 -36.34 -22.57
CA GLY A 328 -19.96 -35.19 -23.00
C GLY A 328 -20.86 -34.58 -21.93
N THR A 329 -20.82 -35.07 -20.69
CA THR A 329 -21.53 -34.45 -19.56
C THR A 329 -20.72 -33.31 -18.95
N VAL A 330 -21.38 -32.41 -18.23
CA VAL A 330 -20.77 -31.30 -17.50
C VAL A 330 -20.93 -31.50 -15.99
N ASP A 331 -19.89 -31.18 -15.23
CA ASP A 331 -19.96 -31.14 -13.77
C ASP A 331 -20.68 -29.88 -13.28
N ALA A 332 -21.12 -29.92 -12.01
CA ALA A 332 -21.49 -28.72 -11.30
C ALA A 332 -20.28 -27.79 -11.13
N THR A 333 -20.51 -26.48 -11.17
CA THR A 333 -19.48 -25.45 -10.98
C THR A 333 -19.47 -24.93 -9.56
N VAL A 334 -18.28 -24.62 -9.04
CA VAL A 334 -18.12 -23.93 -7.77
C VAL A 334 -18.15 -22.41 -7.97
N HIS A 335 -18.80 -21.71 -7.05
CA HIS A 335 -18.89 -20.25 -7.04
C HIS A 335 -18.50 -19.71 -5.67
N HIS A 336 -17.69 -18.66 -5.65
CA HIS A 336 -17.28 -17.94 -4.45
C HIS A 336 -17.69 -16.49 -4.55
N ILE A 337 -18.35 -15.98 -3.51
CA ILE A 337 -18.77 -14.60 -3.40
C ILE A 337 -18.10 -14.02 -2.15
N ALA A 338 -17.41 -12.90 -2.31
CA ALA A 338 -16.85 -12.12 -1.22
C ALA A 338 -17.53 -10.75 -1.20
N ASP A 339 -18.06 -10.39 -0.03
CA ASP A 339 -18.66 -9.11 0.27
C ASP A 339 -17.64 -8.14 0.87
N TYR A 340 -18.04 -6.87 0.98
CA TYR A 340 -17.32 -5.91 1.78
C TYR A 340 -17.65 -6.08 3.27
N HIS A 341 -16.63 -6.34 4.10
CA HIS A 341 -16.82 -6.43 5.55
C HIS A 341 -16.87 -5.04 6.19
N ILE A 342 -18.04 -4.40 6.13
CA ILE A 342 -18.30 -3.09 6.73
C ILE A 342 -19.11 -3.29 8.02
N PRO A 343 -18.63 -2.82 9.19
CA PRO A 343 -19.37 -2.99 10.44
C PRO A 343 -20.76 -2.37 10.38
N ARG A 344 -21.79 -3.10 10.82
CA ARG A 344 -23.18 -2.60 10.83
C ARG A 344 -23.38 -1.36 11.69
N SER A 345 -22.53 -1.18 12.71
CA SER A 345 -22.54 -0.02 13.59
C SER A 345 -21.84 1.20 13.00
N TRP A 346 -21.13 1.05 11.89
CA TRP A 346 -20.43 2.15 11.25
C TRP A 346 -21.39 3.10 10.53
N SER A 347 -21.09 4.39 10.54
CA SER A 347 -21.92 5.43 9.93
C SER A 347 -21.05 6.37 9.09
N LEU A 348 -21.43 6.51 7.82
CA LEU A 348 -20.78 7.43 6.87
C LEU A 348 -20.78 8.87 7.40
N GLN A 349 -21.91 9.33 7.94
CA GLN A 349 -22.02 10.69 8.45
C GLN A 349 -21.13 10.91 9.67
N ALA A 350 -21.18 9.99 10.64
CA ALA A 350 -20.40 10.11 11.87
C ALA A 350 -18.90 10.09 11.58
N ALA A 351 -18.44 9.19 10.69
CA ALA A 351 -17.03 9.11 10.32
C ALA A 351 -16.57 10.33 9.52
N ALA A 352 -17.42 10.90 8.65
CA ALA A 352 -17.12 12.13 7.92
C ALA A 352 -16.99 13.35 8.87
N GLU A 353 -17.87 13.46 9.87
CA GLU A 353 -17.83 14.52 10.88
C GLU A 353 -16.63 14.39 11.83
N ALA A 354 -16.21 13.15 12.12
CA ALA A 354 -15.11 12.86 13.04
C ALA A 354 -13.72 12.85 12.36
N MET A 355 -13.63 12.89 11.03
CA MET A 355 -12.36 12.78 10.31
C MET A 355 -11.41 13.93 10.67
N ASP A 356 -10.20 13.58 11.12
CA ASP A 356 -9.11 14.53 11.34
C ASP A 356 -7.81 13.99 10.74
N ILE A 357 -7.19 14.81 9.89
CA ILE A 357 -5.88 14.56 9.31
C ILE A 357 -5.11 15.87 9.36
N ARG A 358 -4.00 15.90 10.12
CA ARG A 358 -3.19 17.12 10.25
C ARG A 358 -1.72 16.83 10.49
N PRO A 359 -0.82 17.71 10.02
CA PRO A 359 0.58 17.63 10.39
C PRO A 359 0.76 17.94 11.88
N VAL A 360 1.68 17.22 12.52
CA VAL A 360 2.11 17.44 13.91
C VAL A 360 3.63 17.55 13.93
N PRO A 361 4.19 18.64 14.48
CA PRO A 361 5.64 18.80 14.59
C PRO A 361 6.28 17.63 15.32
N LEU A 362 7.37 17.12 14.75
CA LEU A 362 8.19 16.06 15.32
C LEU A 362 9.58 16.63 15.65
N PRO A 363 9.78 17.24 16.83
CA PRO A 363 11.07 17.80 17.21
C PRO A 363 12.11 16.69 17.43
N ALA A 364 13.36 17.00 17.09
CA ALA A 364 14.52 16.18 17.45
C ALA A 364 14.67 16.10 18.97
N ARG A 365 14.96 14.91 19.50
CA ARG A 365 15.23 14.72 20.94
C ARG A 365 16.71 14.85 21.21
N GLN A 366 17.07 15.26 22.43
CA GLN A 366 18.48 15.32 22.85
C GLN A 366 19.23 14.00 22.61
N ARG A 367 18.55 12.86 22.78
CA ARG A 367 19.10 11.51 22.55
C ARG A 367 19.29 11.13 21.07
N ASP A 368 18.61 11.83 20.16
CA ASP A 368 18.70 11.58 18.72
C ASP A 368 19.81 12.43 18.07
N HIS A 369 20.33 13.46 18.76
CA HIS A 369 21.45 14.26 18.25
C HIS A 369 22.72 13.41 18.11
N GLN A 370 23.23 13.33 16.88
CA GLN A 370 24.51 12.72 16.61
C GLN A 370 25.62 13.77 16.61
N LEU A 371 26.80 13.37 17.09
CA LEU A 371 28.02 14.17 16.92
C LEU A 371 28.46 14.03 15.46
N TYR A 372 28.33 15.11 14.70
CA TYR A 372 28.86 15.15 13.34
C TYR A 372 30.38 14.96 13.36
N SER A 373 30.85 14.01 12.57
CA SER A 373 32.26 13.76 12.38
C SER A 373 32.88 14.79 11.44
N THR A 374 34.09 15.23 11.78
CA THR A 374 34.92 16.09 10.92
C THR A 374 35.97 15.30 10.14
N GLY A 375 35.92 13.97 10.19
CA GLY A 375 36.91 13.13 9.52
C GLY A 375 36.75 13.14 7.99
N GLN A 376 37.78 12.65 7.29
CA GLN A 376 37.81 12.63 5.81
C GLN A 376 37.63 11.24 5.20
N ARG A 377 37.56 10.19 6.03
CA ARG A 377 37.43 8.81 5.55
C ARG A 377 35.96 8.42 5.52
N SER A 378 35.52 7.72 4.49
CA SER A 378 34.14 7.21 4.37
C SER A 378 34.18 5.73 3.99
N TYR A 379 33.21 4.96 4.45
CA TYR A 379 32.95 3.61 3.94
C TYR A 379 32.32 3.66 2.54
N LEU A 380 31.44 4.64 2.30
CA LEU A 380 30.71 4.77 1.04
C LEU A 380 31.32 5.86 0.15
N PRO A 381 31.20 5.73 -1.19
CA PRO A 381 31.67 6.75 -2.12
C PRO A 381 30.80 8.01 -2.15
N ILE A 382 29.63 8.00 -1.51
CA ILE A 382 28.59 9.05 -1.57
C ILE A 382 28.08 9.49 -0.19
N THR A 383 28.97 9.58 0.80
CA THR A 383 28.59 9.89 2.19
C THR A 383 28.25 11.37 2.39
N PRO A 384 27.06 11.72 2.93
CA PRO A 384 26.72 13.09 3.30
C PRO A 384 27.74 13.69 4.28
N ARG A 385 27.96 15.01 4.21
CA ARG A 385 28.87 15.72 5.13
C ARG A 385 28.41 15.54 6.58
N GLY A 386 29.36 15.28 7.47
CA GLY A 386 29.12 15.07 8.90
C GLY A 386 28.96 13.60 9.30
N PHE A 387 28.83 12.67 8.34
CA PHE A 387 28.72 11.22 8.60
C PHE A 387 29.98 10.44 8.25
N GLN A 388 31.05 11.14 7.83
CA GLN A 388 32.36 10.53 7.60
C GLN A 388 32.89 9.86 8.87
N ARG A 389 33.81 8.90 8.74
CA ARG A 389 34.54 8.35 9.88
C ARG A 389 35.56 9.36 10.42
N ALA A 390 35.58 9.52 11.74
CA ALA A 390 36.57 10.32 12.45
C ALA A 390 38.00 9.81 12.24
#